data_AF-A0A266QAG4-F1
#
_entry.id   AF-A0A266QAG4-F1
#
_cell.length_a   1.000
_cell.length_b   1.000
_cell.length_c   1.000
_cell.angle_alpha   90.00
_cell.angle_beta   90.00
_cell.angle_gamma   90.00
#
_symmetry.space_group_name_H-M   'P 1'
#
loop_
_entity.id
_entity.type
_entity.pdbx_description
1 polymer ?
#
loop_
_entity_poly.entity_id
_entity_poly.type
_entity_poly.pdbx_seq_one_letter_code
_entity_poly.pdbx_strand_id
1 'polypeptide(L)'
;MLPREHYLKQTFQDAVNFPEGFEKGGLSDIQARLVRKHGALINAITQEEVSDPTTDDLHILKVIANQSVPKSPVEQAWVKYVSIVKARQAAAPAKTSKPKATKTKSPEPAAEPAEAAPKATKKTKKTEAS
;
A
#
# COMPACT_ATOMS: atom_id res chain seq x y z
N MET A 1 4.18 -13.20 14.15
CA MET A 1 4.23 -11.77 13.78
C MET A 1 5.43 -11.13 14.46
N LEU A 2 6.08 -10.17 13.80
CA LEU A 2 7.25 -9.45 14.30
C LEU A 2 6.97 -7.93 14.35
N PRO A 3 7.69 -7.15 15.18
CA PRO A 3 7.53 -5.69 15.20
C PRO A 3 8.03 -5.06 13.89
N ARG A 4 7.42 -3.95 13.46
CA ARG A 4 7.77 -3.25 12.21
C ARG A 4 9.25 -2.90 12.07
N GLU A 5 9.90 -2.61 13.19
CA GLU A 5 11.34 -2.30 13.28
C GLU A 5 12.24 -3.48 12.87
N HIS A 6 11.78 -4.72 13.02
CA HIS A 6 12.50 -5.90 12.55
C HIS A 6 12.70 -5.83 11.03
N TYR A 7 11.61 -5.60 10.30
CA TYR A 7 11.62 -5.53 8.84
C TYR A 7 12.31 -4.27 8.30
N LEU A 8 12.26 -3.15 9.03
CA LEU A 8 13.03 -1.94 8.68
C LEU A 8 14.56 -2.11 8.77
N LYS A 9 15.03 -3.15 9.50
CA LYS A 9 16.44 -3.53 9.56
C LYS A 9 16.83 -4.53 8.45
N GLN A 10 15.86 -5.12 7.77
CA GLN A 10 16.10 -6.02 6.64
C GLN A 10 16.18 -5.22 5.33
N THR A 11 17.23 -5.43 4.55
CA THR A 11 17.32 -4.84 3.21
C THR A 11 16.49 -5.63 2.22
N PHE A 12 15.56 -4.97 1.55
CA PHE A 12 14.79 -5.57 0.46
C PHE A 12 15.60 -5.59 -0.84
N GLN A 13 15.65 -6.75 -1.49
CA GLN A 13 16.28 -6.93 -2.80
C GLN A 13 15.44 -7.92 -3.61
N ASP A 14 15.26 -7.63 -4.90
CA ASP A 14 14.54 -8.48 -5.83
C ASP A 14 15.46 -8.78 -7.02
N ALA A 15 16.32 -9.78 -6.87
CA ALA A 15 17.25 -10.20 -7.92
C ALA A 15 16.56 -10.92 -9.09
N VAL A 16 15.29 -11.34 -8.92
CA VAL A 16 14.50 -12.02 -9.95
C VAL A 16 14.00 -11.01 -10.99
N ASN A 17 13.40 -9.92 -10.52
CA ASN A 17 12.95 -8.84 -11.39
C ASN A 17 14.06 -7.84 -11.68
N PHE A 18 15.03 -7.63 -10.78
CA PHE A 18 16.11 -6.64 -10.88
C PHE A 18 17.49 -7.29 -10.67
N PRO A 19 17.98 -8.14 -11.60
CA PRO A 19 19.29 -8.79 -11.48
C PRO A 19 20.45 -7.77 -11.39
N GLU A 20 20.34 -6.62 -12.07
CA GLU A 20 21.31 -5.52 -12.02
C GLU A 20 20.98 -4.44 -10.98
N GLY A 21 19.99 -4.69 -10.11
CA GLY A 21 19.53 -3.75 -9.09
C GLY A 21 18.46 -2.75 -9.56
N PHE A 22 17.86 -2.05 -8.59
CA PHE A 22 16.69 -1.21 -8.79
C PHE A 22 16.95 0.00 -9.70
N GLU A 23 18.13 0.63 -9.57
CA GLU A 23 18.53 1.79 -10.40
C GLU A 23 18.59 1.45 -11.89
N LYS A 24 19.13 0.28 -12.26
CA LYS A 24 19.17 -0.19 -13.65
C LYS A 24 17.79 -0.63 -14.16
N GLY A 25 16.84 -0.93 -13.26
CA GLY A 25 15.48 -1.32 -13.61
C GLY A 25 14.46 -0.20 -13.71
N GLY A 26 14.85 1.08 -13.71
CA GLY A 26 13.95 2.22 -13.95
C GLY A 26 13.35 2.87 -12.70
N LEU A 27 13.82 2.49 -11.50
CA LEU A 27 13.68 3.34 -10.31
C LEU A 27 14.79 4.39 -10.31
N SER A 28 14.47 5.62 -9.88
CA SER A 28 15.50 6.59 -9.51
C SER A 28 16.23 6.14 -8.24
N ASP A 29 17.47 6.55 -8.04
CA ASP A 29 18.33 6.26 -6.89
C ASP A 29 17.62 6.49 -5.54
N ILE A 30 16.82 7.54 -5.43
CA ILE A 30 16.01 7.84 -4.25
C ILE A 30 14.92 6.78 -4.06
N GLN A 31 14.18 6.43 -5.13
CA GLN A 31 13.14 5.41 -5.09
C GLN A 31 13.73 4.02 -4.78
N ALA A 32 14.88 3.68 -5.38
CA ALA A 32 15.62 2.47 -5.11
C ALA A 32 16.02 2.36 -3.63
N ARG A 33 16.53 3.45 -3.03
CA ARG A 33 16.86 3.50 -1.61
C ARG A 33 15.62 3.33 -0.71
N LEU A 34 14.51 3.98 -1.04
CA LEU A 34 13.26 3.84 -0.29
C LEU A 34 12.71 2.41 -0.35
N VAL A 35 12.66 1.80 -1.53
CA VAL A 35 12.23 0.40 -1.72
C VAL A 35 13.17 -0.58 -1.03
N ARG A 36 14.49 -0.36 -1.06
CA ARG A 36 15.45 -1.20 -0.30
C ARG A 36 15.28 -1.13 1.21
N LYS A 37 14.88 0.02 1.76
CA LYS A 37 14.69 0.24 3.20
C LYS A 37 13.30 -0.19 3.71
N HIS A 38 12.26 0.03 2.92
CA HIS A 38 10.87 -0.19 3.34
C HIS A 38 10.22 -1.42 2.70
N GLY A 39 10.74 -1.97 1.59
CA GLY A 39 10.10 -3.06 0.86
C GLY A 39 9.92 -4.35 1.66
N ALA A 40 10.83 -4.65 2.59
CA ALA A 40 10.72 -5.81 3.49
C ALA A 40 9.54 -5.61 4.46
N LEU A 41 9.41 -4.41 5.03
CA LEU A 41 8.27 -4.03 5.86
C LEU A 41 6.97 -4.06 5.05
N ILE A 42 6.94 -3.48 3.85
CA ILE A 42 5.72 -3.43 3.01
C ILE A 42 5.24 -4.85 2.65
N ASN A 43 6.16 -5.76 2.30
CA ASN A 43 5.82 -7.17 2.08
C ASN A 43 5.29 -7.86 3.35
N ALA A 44 5.85 -7.57 4.52
CA ALA A 44 5.38 -8.15 5.78
C ALA A 44 3.99 -7.63 6.17
N ILE A 45 3.71 -6.33 6.00
CA ILE A 45 2.37 -5.75 6.22
C ILE A 45 1.36 -6.37 5.25
N THR A 46 1.74 -6.54 3.98
CA THR A 46 0.89 -7.16 2.93
C THR A 46 0.57 -8.63 3.22
N GLN A 47 1.38 -9.30 4.04
CA GLN A 47 1.19 -10.69 4.48
C GLN A 47 0.61 -10.79 5.91
N GLU A 48 0.20 -9.68 6.52
CA GLU A 48 -0.27 -9.61 7.92
C GLU A 48 0.74 -10.20 8.93
N GLU A 49 2.04 -10.12 8.63
CA GLU A 49 3.10 -10.65 9.50
C GLU A 49 3.60 -9.63 10.54
N VAL A 50 3.19 -8.36 10.43
CA VAL A 50 3.56 -7.26 11.33
C VAL A 50 2.58 -7.18 12.51
N SER A 51 3.10 -7.19 13.74
CA SER A 51 2.27 -7.08 14.96
C SER A 51 1.70 -5.68 15.22
N ASP A 52 2.37 -4.62 14.78
CA ASP A 52 2.00 -3.23 15.05
C ASP A 52 2.16 -2.38 13.78
N PRO A 53 1.14 -2.35 12.90
CA PRO A 53 1.12 -1.50 11.70
C PRO A 53 0.67 -0.08 12.06
N THR A 54 1.46 0.92 11.64
CA THR A 54 1.10 2.34 11.82
C THR A 54 0.09 2.82 10.77
N THR A 55 -0.47 4.02 10.94
CA THR A 55 -1.40 4.61 9.97
C THR A 55 -0.83 4.74 8.55
N ASP A 56 0.48 4.95 8.40
CA ASP A 56 1.17 4.99 7.10
C ASP A 56 1.24 3.58 6.49
N ASP A 57 1.56 2.57 7.31
CA ASP A 57 1.58 1.15 6.93
C ASP A 57 0.17 0.67 6.45
N LEU A 58 -0.90 1.12 7.12
CA LEU A 58 -2.28 0.87 6.72
C LEU A 58 -2.72 1.66 5.47
N HIS A 59 -2.12 2.83 5.20
CA HIS A 59 -2.39 3.60 3.98
C HIS A 59 -1.69 2.96 2.77
N ILE A 60 -0.47 2.45 2.95
CA ILE A 60 0.26 1.66 1.96
C ILE A 60 -0.59 0.46 1.48
N LEU A 61 -1.24 -0.28 2.39
CA LEU A 61 -2.16 -1.37 2.02
C LEU A 61 -3.28 -0.89 1.08
N LYS A 62 -3.93 0.23 1.40
CA LYS A 62 -4.99 0.81 0.57
C LYS A 62 -4.47 1.26 -0.80
N VAL A 63 -3.25 1.78 -0.87
CA VAL A 63 -2.61 2.16 -2.13
C VAL A 63 -2.29 0.93 -2.99
N ILE A 64 -1.78 -0.15 -2.39
CA ILE A 64 -1.52 -1.43 -3.07
C ILE A 64 -2.83 -2.06 -3.58
N ALA A 65 -3.91 -1.94 -2.79
CA ALA A 65 -5.26 -2.38 -3.16
C ALA A 65 -5.98 -1.46 -4.17
N ASN A 66 -5.30 -0.42 -4.69
CA ASN A 66 -5.86 0.60 -5.58
C ASN A 66 -7.05 1.40 -4.99
N GLN A 67 -7.23 1.38 -3.66
CA GLN A 67 -8.27 2.12 -2.92
C GLN A 67 -7.82 3.52 -2.47
N SER A 68 -6.53 3.84 -2.59
CA SER A 68 -5.98 5.16 -2.25
C SER A 68 -4.89 5.57 -3.23
N VAL A 69 -4.68 6.88 -3.37
CA VAL A 69 -3.56 7.44 -4.14
C VAL A 69 -2.30 7.53 -3.27
N PRO A 70 -1.10 7.20 -3.81
CA PRO A 70 0.15 7.31 -3.06
C PRO A 70 0.44 8.77 -2.68
N LYS A 71 0.65 9.04 -1.40
CA LYS A 71 0.98 10.36 -0.87
C LYS A 71 2.44 10.46 -0.48
N SER A 72 2.93 9.47 0.27
CA SER A 72 4.31 9.40 0.74
C SER A 72 5.28 9.01 -0.39
N PRO A 73 6.53 9.52 -0.42
CA PRO A 73 7.54 9.10 -1.38
C PRO A 73 7.81 7.59 -1.37
N VAL A 74 7.63 6.92 -0.23
CA VAL A 74 7.74 5.47 -0.07
C VAL A 74 6.67 4.75 -0.91
N GLU A 75 5.42 5.21 -0.84
CA GLU A 75 4.29 4.67 -1.59
C GLU A 75 4.47 4.86 -3.09
N GLN A 76 4.89 6.06 -3.52
CA GLN A 76 5.15 6.37 -4.92
C GLN A 76 6.27 5.48 -5.50
N ALA A 77 7.34 5.24 -4.72
CA ALA A 77 8.40 4.32 -5.09
C ALA A 77 7.93 2.86 -5.16
N TRP A 78 7.09 2.43 -4.22
CA TRP A 78 6.53 1.07 -4.20
C TRP A 78 5.57 0.81 -5.36
N VAL A 79 4.62 1.72 -5.63
CA VAL A 79 3.69 1.61 -6.77
C VAL A 79 4.46 1.48 -8.08
N LYS A 80 5.52 2.28 -8.27
CA LYS A 80 6.36 2.20 -9.47
C LYS A 80 7.15 0.88 -9.56
N TYR A 81 7.70 0.40 -8.44
CA TYR A 81 8.33 -0.93 -8.36
C TYR A 81 7.34 -2.03 -8.76
N VAL A 82 6.13 -2.05 -8.18
CA VAL A 82 5.08 -3.03 -8.52
C VAL A 82 4.69 -2.96 -10.00
N SER A 83 4.57 -1.76 -10.58
CA SER A 83 4.29 -1.60 -12.02
C SER A 83 5.39 -2.21 -12.91
N ILE A 84 6.67 -1.97 -12.58
CA ILE A 84 7.80 -2.53 -13.32
C ILE A 84 7.87 -4.06 -13.16
N VAL A 85 7.66 -4.58 -11.95
CA VAL A 85 7.61 -6.03 -11.66
C VAL A 85 6.48 -6.71 -12.44
N LYS A 86 5.30 -6.10 -12.52
CA LYS A 86 4.17 -6.63 -13.31
C LYS A 86 4.47 -6.60 -14.82
N ALA A 87 5.09 -5.53 -15.33
CA ALA A 87 5.51 -5.44 -16.72
C ALA A 87 6.59 -6.48 -17.08
N ARG A 88 7.59 -6.69 -16.20
CA ARG A 88 8.65 -7.69 -16.37
C ARG A 88 8.11 -9.11 -16.35
N GLN A 89 7.22 -9.45 -15.43
CA GLN A 89 6.57 -10.76 -15.40
C GLN A 89 5.68 -11.01 -16.62
N ALA A 90 5.02 -9.98 -17.17
CA ALA A 90 4.25 -10.11 -18.41
C ALA A 90 5.14 -10.26 -19.67
N ALA A 91 6.35 -9.69 -19.66
CA ALA A 91 7.31 -9.77 -20.76
C ALA A 91 8.21 -11.03 -20.72
N ALA A 92 8.33 -11.68 -19.56
CA ALA A 92 9.11 -12.91 -19.42
C ALA A 92 8.42 -14.08 -20.16
N PRO A 93 9.12 -14.80 -21.06
CA PRO A 93 8.54 -15.95 -21.73
C PRO A 93 8.23 -17.05 -20.70
N ALA A 94 6.94 -17.36 -20.54
CA ALA A 94 6.46 -18.26 -19.50
C ALA A 94 7.05 -19.67 -19.66
N LYS A 95 7.99 -20.04 -18.78
CA LYS A 95 8.21 -21.45 -18.45
C LYS A 95 6.92 -21.97 -17.80
N THR A 96 6.24 -22.86 -18.50
CA THR A 96 4.85 -23.25 -18.26
C THR A 96 4.65 -23.91 -16.89
N SER A 97 4.09 -23.15 -15.94
CA SER A 97 3.48 -23.67 -14.73
C SER A 97 1.98 -23.35 -14.73
N LYS A 98 1.22 -24.35 -15.15
CA LYS A 98 -0.24 -24.41 -15.34
C LYS A 98 -1.05 -23.63 -14.28
N PRO A 99 -1.92 -22.67 -14.66
CA PRO A 99 -2.70 -21.91 -13.69
C PRO A 99 -3.78 -22.79 -13.06
N LYS A 100 -3.66 -23.09 -11.76
CA LYS A 100 -4.77 -23.66 -10.98
C LYS A 100 -5.65 -22.51 -10.50
N ALA A 101 -6.78 -22.34 -11.16
CA ALA A 101 -7.78 -21.34 -10.79
C ALA A 101 -8.33 -21.61 -9.38
N THR A 102 -8.22 -20.62 -8.49
CA THR A 102 -9.03 -20.53 -7.28
C THR A 102 -9.79 -19.20 -7.31
N LYS A 103 -11.03 -19.26 -7.79
CA LYS A 103 -12.06 -18.26 -7.46
C LYS A 103 -12.21 -18.19 -5.94
N THR A 104 -12.27 -16.98 -5.37
CA THR A 104 -13.17 -16.55 -4.27
C THR A 104 -12.82 -15.07 -4.01
N LYS A 105 -13.51 -14.10 -4.63
CA LYS A 105 -14.88 -13.60 -4.38
C LYS A 105 -14.85 -12.43 -3.39
N SER A 106 -14.84 -11.21 -3.93
CA SER A 106 -15.32 -10.02 -3.22
C SER A 106 -16.79 -10.20 -2.82
N PRO A 107 -17.19 -9.60 -1.70
CA PRO A 107 -18.53 -9.05 -1.57
C PRO A 107 -18.50 -7.62 -1.00
N GLU A 108 -18.65 -6.66 -1.89
CA GLU A 108 -19.39 -5.41 -1.67
C GLU A 108 -20.31 -5.32 -2.91
N PRO A 109 -21.59 -4.88 -2.85
CA PRO A 109 -22.16 -3.98 -1.83
C PRO A 109 -23.49 -4.43 -1.21
N ALA A 110 -23.92 -3.69 -0.19
CA ALA A 110 -25.32 -3.51 0.17
C ALA A 110 -25.56 -2.06 0.61
N ALA A 111 -26.39 -1.33 -0.16
CA ALA A 111 -27.18 -0.22 0.38
C ALA A 111 -28.25 -0.83 1.33
N GLU A 112 -29.02 -0.12 2.16
CA GLU A 112 -29.82 1.09 1.85
C GLU A 112 -30.37 1.70 3.21
N PRO A 113 -31.43 2.54 3.28
CA PRO A 113 -31.34 4.00 3.50
C PRO A 113 -31.93 4.52 4.83
N ALA A 114 -31.90 5.86 4.99
CA ALA A 114 -32.83 6.76 5.72
C ALA A 114 -33.19 6.47 7.21
N GLU A 115 -33.40 7.44 8.11
CA GLU A 115 -33.35 8.91 8.07
C GLU A 115 -32.63 9.37 9.38
N ALA A 116 -32.59 10.61 9.88
CA ALA A 116 -33.40 11.79 9.58
C ALA A 116 -32.66 13.12 9.76
N ALA A 117 -33.25 14.20 9.26
CA ALA A 117 -33.02 15.57 9.77
C ALA A 117 -34.24 16.05 10.59
N PRO A 118 -34.06 17.03 11.50
CA PRO A 118 -34.50 18.35 11.06
C PRO A 118 -33.65 19.56 11.50
N LYS A 119 -33.50 20.46 10.52
CA LYS A 119 -33.35 21.92 10.56
C LYS A 119 -33.32 22.68 11.91
N ALA A 120 -32.25 23.46 12.04
CA ALA A 120 -32.23 24.92 12.23
C ALA A 120 -32.73 25.59 13.53
N THR A 121 -31.84 26.40 14.14
CA THR A 121 -31.99 27.87 14.32
C THR A 121 -30.68 28.46 14.87
N LYS A 122 -30.03 29.41 14.19
CA LYS A 122 -30.15 30.89 14.34
C LYS A 122 -29.82 31.46 15.76
N LYS A 123 -28.54 31.86 15.93
CA LYS A 123 -28.09 33.23 16.29
C LYS A 123 -28.72 33.96 17.50
N THR A 124 -27.98 34.02 18.63
CA THR A 124 -27.81 35.16 19.60
C THR A 124 -26.90 34.68 20.76
N LYS A 125 -26.19 35.44 21.60
CA LYS A 125 -25.65 36.83 21.72
C LYS A 125 -25.43 37.06 23.25
N LYS A 126 -24.41 37.84 23.65
CA LYS A 126 -24.05 38.30 25.02
C LYS A 126 -23.46 37.21 25.96
N THR A 127 -22.43 37.41 26.80
CA THR A 127 -21.90 38.54 27.65
C THR A 127 -22.34 38.40 29.13
N GLU A 128 -21.51 38.93 30.04
CA GLU A 128 -21.55 38.88 31.52
C GLU A 128 -21.04 37.56 32.13
N ALA A 129 -19.99 37.50 32.95
CA ALA A 129 -19.27 38.46 33.80
C ALA A 129 -20.01 38.90 35.08
N SER A 130 -19.77 38.15 36.15
CA SER A 130 -19.78 38.55 37.57
C SER A 130 -18.93 37.55 38.35
#